data_AF-A0A8S3FMG2-F1
#
_entry.id   AF-A0A8S3FMG2-F1
#
_cell.length_a   1.000
_cell.length_b   1.000
_cell.length_c   1.000
_cell.angle_alpha   90.00
_cell.angle_beta   90.00
_cell.angle_gamma   90.00
#
_symmetry.space_group_name_H-M   'P 1'
#
loop_
_entity.id
_entity.type
_entity.pdbx_description
1 polymer ?
#
loop_
_entity_poly.entity_id
_entity_poly.type
_entity_poly.pdbx_seq_one_letter_code
_entity_poly.pdbx_strand_id
1 'polypeptide(L)'
;MFCWLVERVNLTLDVKAKRQYFIGVLDIAGFEIFDYNGFEQLCINYTNERLQQFFNHHMFVLEQEEYKKEGIQWEFIDFGMDLQACIDLIEKPMGILSILEEECIVPKATDKTFVEKLYNNHLGKHPQFGKPKPAKGKAEANFEIHHYAGSVPYTATGWLEKNKDPINTTV
;
A
#
# COMPACT_ATOMS: atom_id res chain seq x y z
N MET A 1 -19.61 9.73 -11.82
CA MET A 1 -20.93 9.75 -11.13
C MET A 1 -20.79 9.61 -9.61
N PHE A 2 -20.11 8.58 -9.09
CA PHE A 2 -19.96 8.39 -7.64
C PHE A 2 -19.26 9.56 -6.94
N CYS A 3 -18.11 10.03 -7.43
CA CYS A 3 -17.41 11.18 -6.83
C CYS A 3 -18.28 12.45 -6.81
N TRP A 4 -19.03 12.70 -7.88
CA TRP A 4 -19.99 13.81 -7.93
C TRP A 4 -21.07 13.70 -6.85
N LEU A 5 -21.60 12.50 -6.59
CA LEU A 5 -22.59 12.31 -5.53
C LEU A 5 -21.99 12.63 -4.15
N VAL A 6 -20.77 12.15 -3.88
CA VAL A 6 -20.04 12.45 -2.64
C VAL A 6 -19.84 13.95 -2.47
N GLU A 7 -19.42 14.65 -3.52
CA GLU A 7 -19.29 16.11 -3.52
C GLU A 7 -20.63 16.82 -3.22
N ARG A 8 -21.73 16.38 -3.83
CA ARG A 8 -23.06 16.95 -3.59
C ARG A 8 -23.53 16.76 -2.15
N VAL A 9 -23.30 15.58 -1.58
CA VAL A 9 -23.61 15.30 -0.16
C VAL A 9 -22.74 16.19 0.74
N ASN A 10 -21.43 16.26 0.49
CA ASN A 10 -20.51 17.09 1.27
C ASN A 10 -20.91 18.58 1.25
N LEU A 11 -21.24 19.11 0.08
CA LEU A 11 -21.72 20.50 -0.07
C LEU A 11 -23.03 20.75 0.70
N THR A 12 -23.90 19.75 0.80
CA THR A 12 -25.17 19.86 1.53
C THR A 12 -24.94 19.81 3.05
N LEU A 13 -23.98 19.02 3.50
CA LEU A 13 -23.61 18.87 4.92
C LEU A 13 -22.67 19.99 5.43
N ASP A 14 -22.19 20.87 4.55
CA ASP A 14 -21.31 21.97 4.93
C ASP A 14 -22.09 23.13 5.58
N VAL A 15 -22.33 23.00 6.89
CA VAL A 15 -22.71 24.11 7.76
C VAL A 15 -21.45 24.92 8.06
N LYS A 16 -21.28 26.07 7.39
CA LYS A 16 -20.16 27.05 7.42
C LYS A 16 -19.77 27.61 8.81
N ALA A 17 -20.20 26.98 9.89
CA ALA A 17 -19.77 27.28 11.25
C ALA A 17 -18.30 26.87 11.46
N LYS A 18 -17.58 27.62 12.29
CA LYS A 18 -16.19 27.32 12.64
C LYS A 18 -16.15 26.05 13.50
N ARG A 19 -15.44 25.02 13.03
CA ARG A 19 -15.25 23.74 13.73
C ARG A 19 -13.85 23.71 14.33
N GLN A 20 -13.72 23.21 15.56
CA GLN A 20 -12.43 23.06 16.25
C GLN A 20 -11.98 21.60 16.34
N TYR A 21 -12.93 20.66 16.43
CA TYR A 21 -12.70 19.24 16.59
C TYR A 21 -13.62 18.45 15.67
N PHE A 22 -13.23 17.22 15.34
CA PHE A 22 -14.05 16.28 14.58
C PHE A 22 -13.80 14.85 15.08
N ILE A 23 -14.76 13.96 14.79
CA ILE A 23 -14.61 12.52 14.96
C ILE A 23 -14.57 11.92 13.56
N GLY A 24 -13.45 11.28 13.21
CA GLY A 24 -13.29 10.54 11.97
C GLY A 24 -13.69 9.09 12.17
N VAL A 25 -14.50 8.55 11.27
CA VAL A 25 -14.82 7.13 11.22
C VAL A 25 -14.26 6.60 9.91
N LEU A 26 -13.37 5.61 9.99
CA LEU A 26 -12.76 4.96 8.84
C LEU A 26 -13.36 3.56 8.68
N ASP A 27 -13.90 3.28 7.51
CA ASP A 27 -14.45 1.97 7.12
C ASP A 27 -13.88 1.60 5.75
N ILE A 28 -12.91 0.67 5.74
CA ILE A 28 -12.22 0.20 4.54
C ILE A 28 -12.03 -1.32 4.61
N ALA A 29 -11.70 -1.94 3.48
CA ALA A 29 -11.31 -3.35 3.46
C ALA A 29 -10.04 -3.60 4.29
N GLY A 30 -10.02 -4.74 5.01
CA GLY A 30 -8.84 -5.23 5.71
C GLY A 30 -7.78 -5.80 4.78
N PHE A 31 -6.69 -6.30 5.34
CA PHE A 31 -5.63 -6.96 4.58
C PHE A 31 -6.16 -8.24 3.89
N GLU A 32 -5.91 -8.39 2.59
CA GLU A 32 -6.43 -9.50 1.78
C GLU A 32 -5.30 -10.30 1.14
N ILE A 33 -5.42 -11.63 1.20
CA ILE A 33 -4.53 -12.57 0.50
C ILE A 33 -5.39 -13.57 -0.25
N PHE A 34 -5.43 -13.44 -1.56
CA PHE A 34 -6.16 -14.35 -2.45
C PHE A 34 -5.20 -15.22 -3.27
N ASP A 35 -5.76 -16.19 -4.00
CA ASP A 35 -5.00 -16.96 -4.99
C ASP A 35 -4.56 -16.11 -6.20
N TYR A 36 -5.25 -15.00 -6.46
CA TYR A 36 -4.89 -13.99 -7.44
C TYR A 36 -4.92 -12.60 -6.77
N ASN A 37 -3.78 -11.92 -6.72
CA ASN A 37 -3.66 -10.57 -6.16
C ASN A 37 -3.22 -9.60 -7.26
N GLY A 38 -4.12 -8.71 -7.66
CA GLY A 38 -3.88 -7.69 -8.68
C GLY A 38 -3.40 -6.36 -8.10
N PHE A 39 -3.49 -5.31 -8.92
CA PHE A 39 -3.17 -3.95 -8.53
C PHE A 39 -4.06 -3.45 -7.39
N GLU A 40 -5.34 -3.83 -7.41
CA GLU A 40 -6.32 -3.47 -6.39
C GLU A 40 -5.91 -4.02 -5.01
N GLN A 41 -5.48 -5.28 -4.95
CA GLN A 41 -4.97 -5.88 -3.71
C GLN A 41 -3.69 -5.19 -3.24
N LEU A 42 -2.80 -4.75 -4.14
CA LEU A 42 -1.63 -3.97 -3.74
C LEU A 42 -2.08 -2.67 -3.04
N CYS A 43 -3.04 -1.93 -3.60
CA CYS A 43 -3.55 -0.70 -2.99
C CYS A 43 -4.20 -0.94 -1.62
N ILE A 44 -5.01 -2.00 -1.49
CA ILE A 44 -5.66 -2.38 -0.23
C ILE A 44 -4.60 -2.76 0.82
N ASN A 45 -3.66 -3.64 0.47
CA ASN A 45 -2.64 -4.13 1.38
C ASN A 45 -1.65 -3.04 1.78
N TYR A 46 -1.27 -2.14 0.86
CA TYR A 46 -0.47 -0.96 1.17
C TYR A 46 -1.18 -0.03 2.16
N THR A 47 -2.47 0.21 1.97
CA THR A 47 -3.28 1.01 2.91
C THR A 47 -3.28 0.37 4.30
N ASN A 48 -3.48 -0.95 4.36
CA ASN A 48 -3.44 -1.70 5.62
C ASN A 48 -2.04 -1.70 6.26
N GLU A 49 -0.96 -1.77 5.48
CA GLU A 49 0.42 -1.64 5.98
C GLU A 49 0.62 -0.28 6.68
N ARG A 50 0.14 0.81 6.07
CA ARG A 50 0.19 2.16 6.64
C ARG A 50 -0.66 2.29 7.91
N LEU A 51 -1.87 1.72 7.90
CA LEU A 51 -2.74 1.72 9.10
C LEU A 51 -2.14 0.90 10.24
N GLN A 52 -1.52 -0.23 9.93
CA GLN A 52 -0.83 -1.04 10.93
C GLN A 52 0.38 -0.29 11.49
N GLN A 53 1.16 0.40 10.65
CA GLN A 53 2.24 1.27 11.12
C GLN A 53 1.71 2.38 12.05
N PHE A 54 0.60 3.03 11.68
CA PHE A 54 -0.03 4.06 12.49
C PHE A 54 -0.50 3.51 13.84
N PHE A 55 -1.17 2.35 13.84
CA PHE A 55 -1.62 1.68 15.05
C PHE A 55 -0.46 1.30 15.97
N ASN A 56 0.60 0.69 15.41
CA ASN A 56 1.81 0.35 16.14
C ASN A 56 2.38 1.61 16.79
N HIS A 57 2.68 2.65 16.00
CA HIS A 57 3.23 3.89 16.53
C HIS A 57 2.37 4.49 17.67
N HIS A 58 1.05 4.54 17.49
CA HIS A 58 0.15 5.12 18.48
C HIS A 58 0.10 4.30 19.78
N MET A 59 -0.10 2.98 19.69
CA MET A 59 -0.11 2.08 20.84
C MET A 59 1.22 2.14 21.61
N PHE A 60 2.35 2.09 20.90
CA PHE A 60 3.66 2.06 21.55
C PHE A 60 4.03 3.40 22.19
N VAL A 61 3.63 4.53 21.63
CA VAL A 61 3.84 5.83 22.29
C VAL A 61 3.09 5.87 23.63
N LEU A 62 1.83 5.42 23.65
CA LEU A 62 1.02 5.39 24.88
C LEU A 62 1.60 4.44 25.94
N GLU A 63 2.01 3.24 25.55
CA GLU A 63 2.62 2.27 26.49
C GLU A 63 3.93 2.80 27.09
N GLN A 64 4.77 3.45 26.28
CA GLN A 64 6.03 4.00 26.75
C GLN A 64 5.85 5.18 27.70
N GLU A 65 4.84 6.02 27.48
CA GLU A 65 4.48 7.09 28.43
C GLU A 65 4.07 6.52 29.79
N GLU A 66 3.32 5.41 29.81
CA GLU A 66 2.92 4.75 31.05
C GLU A 66 4.12 4.07 31.75
N TYR A 67 4.97 3.34 31.03
CA TYR A 67 6.19 2.75 31.60
C TYR A 67 7.10 3.79 32.23
N LYS A 68 7.27 4.95 31.58
CA LYS A 68 8.04 6.08 32.12
C LYS A 68 7.40 6.66 33.38
N LYS A 69 6.07 6.77 33.41
CA LYS A 69 5.31 7.28 34.56
C LYS A 69 5.37 6.33 35.75
N GLU A 70 5.42 5.03 35.51
CA GLU A 70 5.56 4.00 36.55
C GLU A 70 7.03 3.74 36.97
N GLY A 71 8.00 4.34 36.27
CA GLY A 71 9.42 4.17 36.58
C GLY A 71 9.98 2.80 36.20
N ILE A 72 9.34 2.10 35.27
CA ILE A 72 9.76 0.80 34.78
C ILE A 72 10.94 0.98 33.83
N GLN A 73 12.06 0.29 34.10
CA GLN A 73 13.19 0.24 33.17
C GLN A 73 12.81 -0.65 31.97
N TRP A 74 12.52 -0.01 30.84
CA TRP A 74 12.20 -0.65 29.58
C TRP A 74 13.15 -0.15 28.49
N GLU A 75 13.66 -1.06 27.65
CA GLU A 75 14.49 -0.69 26.50
C GLU A 75 13.61 -0.14 25.38
N PHE A 76 14.01 0.99 24.80
CA PHE A 76 13.28 1.62 23.72
C PHE A 76 13.33 0.74 22.46
N ILE A 77 12.19 0.22 22.04
CA ILE A 77 12.05 -0.54 20.79
C ILE A 77 11.17 0.27 19.86
N ASP A 78 11.72 0.69 18.72
CA ASP A 78 10.97 1.39 17.68
C ASP A 78 10.28 0.39 16.73
N PHE A 79 9.11 -0.06 17.14
CA PHE A 79 8.26 -0.97 16.35
C PHE A 79 7.66 -0.34 15.09
N GLY A 80 7.81 0.99 14.90
CA GLY A 80 7.39 1.68 13.67
C GLY A 80 8.31 1.37 12.49
N MET A 81 9.56 0.96 12.76
CA MET A 81 10.55 0.65 11.73
C MET A 81 10.32 -0.69 11.04
N ASP A 82 9.67 -1.65 11.70
CA ASP A 82 9.49 -3.01 11.15
C ASP A 82 8.65 -3.01 9.86
N LEU A 83 7.64 -2.14 9.79
CA LEU A 83 6.80 -1.97 8.60
C LEU A 83 7.36 -0.94 7.62
N GLN A 84 8.28 -0.06 8.06
CA GLN A 84 8.78 1.05 7.25
C GLN A 84 9.48 0.54 5.99
N ALA A 85 10.20 -0.58 6.07
CA ALA A 85 10.85 -1.16 4.90
C ALA A 85 9.84 -1.63 3.83
N CYS A 86 8.71 -2.24 4.22
CA CYS A 86 7.67 -2.63 3.26
C CYS A 86 7.00 -1.39 2.64
N ILE A 87 6.72 -0.38 3.47
CA ILE A 87 6.12 0.88 3.02
C ILE A 87 7.06 1.59 2.03
N ASP A 88 8.35 1.67 2.37
CA ASP A 88 9.36 2.32 1.54
C ASP A 88 9.51 1.64 0.18
N LEU A 89 9.51 0.29 0.15
CA LEU A 89 9.50 -0.47 -1.10
C LEU A 89 8.36 -0.05 -2.03
N ILE A 90 7.18 0.24 -1.49
CA ILE A 90 5.98 0.54 -2.27
C ILE A 90 5.97 2.01 -2.74
N GLU A 91 6.24 2.95 -1.83
CA GLU A 91 5.93 4.37 -2.05
C GLU A 91 7.13 5.28 -2.36
N LYS A 92 8.35 4.90 -1.95
CA LYS A 92 9.51 5.78 -2.10
C LYS A 92 9.85 5.98 -3.58
N PRO A 93 10.63 7.02 -3.92
CA PRO A 93 11.23 7.11 -5.24
C PRO A 93 11.96 5.82 -5.59
N MET A 94 11.80 5.35 -6.83
CA MET A 94 12.29 4.04 -7.28
C MET A 94 11.66 2.83 -6.58
N GLY A 95 10.59 3.03 -5.82
CA GLY A 95 9.72 1.97 -5.29
C GLY A 95 8.69 1.50 -6.33
N ILE A 96 7.83 0.57 -5.94
CA ILE A 96 6.90 -0.13 -6.85
C ILE A 96 5.96 0.86 -7.56
N LEU A 97 5.31 1.77 -6.83
CA LEU A 97 4.37 2.73 -7.42
C LEU A 97 5.10 3.75 -8.32
N SER A 98 6.26 4.21 -7.90
CA SER A 98 7.08 5.13 -8.70
C SER A 98 7.55 4.50 -10.01
N ILE A 99 7.99 3.23 -9.98
CA ILE A 99 8.37 2.49 -11.19
C ILE A 99 7.14 2.24 -12.07
N LEU A 100 5.97 1.96 -11.50
CA LEU A 100 4.73 1.76 -12.24
C LEU A 100 4.32 3.04 -12.99
N GLU A 101 4.36 4.19 -12.32
CA GLU A 101 4.07 5.50 -12.92
C GLU A 101 5.03 5.82 -14.06
N GLU A 102 6.33 5.57 -13.88
CA GLU A 102 7.34 5.78 -14.91
C GLU A 102 7.09 4.88 -16.14
N GLU A 103 6.83 3.58 -15.93
CA GLU A 103 6.53 2.68 -17.05
C GLU A 103 5.20 3.02 -17.74
N CYS A 104 4.28 3.73 -17.06
CA CYS A 104 3.07 4.20 -17.72
C CYS A 104 3.35 5.28 -18.79
N ILE A 105 4.39 6.08 -18.63
CA ILE A 105 4.74 7.14 -19.59
C ILE A 105 5.73 6.69 -20.68
N VAL A 106 6.46 5.59 -20.45
CA VAL A 106 7.43 5.07 -21.41
C VAL A 106 6.72 4.50 -22.65
N PRO A 107 7.04 4.99 -23.87
CA PRO A 107 6.48 4.44 -25.10
C PRO A 107 6.85 2.95 -25.24
N LYS A 108 5.85 2.11 -25.52
CA LYS A 108 5.99 0.64 -25.69
C LYS A 108 6.37 -0.14 -24.43
N ALA A 109 6.30 0.46 -23.24
CA ALA A 109 6.37 -0.29 -22.00
C ALA A 109 5.23 -1.32 -21.92
N THR A 110 5.51 -2.46 -21.28
CA THR A 110 4.56 -3.56 -21.09
C THR A 110 4.62 -4.02 -19.64
N ASP A 111 3.63 -4.77 -19.16
CA ASP A 111 3.67 -5.31 -17.80
C ASP A 111 4.93 -6.17 -17.55
N LYS A 112 5.50 -6.77 -18.60
CA LYS A 112 6.77 -7.50 -18.53
C LYS A 112 7.96 -6.59 -18.28
N THR A 113 8.07 -5.47 -18.99
CA THR A 113 9.18 -4.51 -18.78
C THR A 113 9.11 -3.89 -17.39
N PHE A 114 7.89 -3.61 -16.92
CA PHE A 114 7.64 -3.21 -15.53
C PHE A 114 8.17 -4.23 -14.52
N VAL A 115 7.77 -5.50 -14.65
CA VAL A 115 8.23 -6.57 -13.75
C VAL A 115 9.75 -6.74 -13.81
N GLU A 116 10.36 -6.74 -15.00
CA GLU A 116 11.82 -6.80 -15.17
C GLU A 116 12.54 -5.67 -14.43
N LYS A 117 11.99 -4.45 -14.50
CA LYS A 117 12.52 -3.27 -13.81
C LYS A 117 12.40 -3.40 -12.30
N LEU A 118 11.29 -3.94 -11.77
CA LEU A 118 11.17 -4.26 -10.33
C LEU A 118 12.25 -5.25 -9.89
N TYR A 119 12.46 -6.33 -10.65
CA TYR A 119 13.49 -7.31 -10.35
C TYR A 119 14.89 -6.70 -10.33
N ASN A 120 15.23 -5.87 -11.32
CA ASN A 120 16.53 -5.22 -11.40
C ASN A 120 16.79 -4.24 -10.24
N ASN A 121 15.74 -3.58 -9.75
CA ASN A 121 15.85 -2.59 -8.67
C ASN A 121 15.80 -3.21 -7.26
N HIS A 122 15.07 -4.31 -7.06
CA HIS A 122 14.77 -4.79 -5.70
C HIS A 122 15.23 -6.20 -5.38
N LEU A 123 15.35 -7.12 -6.37
CA LEU A 123 15.69 -8.51 -6.06
C LEU A 123 17.09 -8.63 -5.47
N GLY A 124 17.18 -9.22 -4.27
CA GLY A 124 18.44 -9.37 -3.53
C GLY A 124 18.99 -8.07 -2.94
N LYS A 125 18.28 -6.94 -3.12
CA LYS A 125 18.63 -5.63 -2.57
C LYS A 125 17.65 -5.16 -1.49
N HIS A 126 16.39 -5.54 -1.62
CA HIS A 126 15.32 -5.15 -0.70
C HIS A 126 14.76 -6.39 0.03
N PRO A 127 14.73 -6.43 1.38
CA PRO A 127 14.33 -7.64 2.12
C PRO A 127 12.87 -8.03 1.92
N GLN A 128 12.00 -7.06 1.62
CA GLN A 128 10.57 -7.27 1.41
C GLN A 128 10.20 -7.65 -0.04
N PHE A 129 11.16 -7.75 -0.96
CA PHE A 129 10.89 -8.11 -2.36
C PHE A 129 11.45 -9.50 -2.70
N GLY A 130 10.59 -10.38 -3.19
CA GLY A 130 10.91 -11.78 -3.43
C GLY A 130 10.40 -12.32 -4.76
N LYS A 131 10.88 -13.53 -5.08
CA LYS A 131 10.31 -14.35 -6.16
C LYS A 131 9.11 -15.12 -5.61
N PRO A 132 8.00 -15.22 -6.38
CA PRO A 132 6.83 -15.96 -5.93
C PRO A 132 7.17 -17.45 -5.82
N LYS A 133 6.66 -18.11 -4.78
CA LYS A 133 6.83 -19.55 -4.63
C LYS A 133 5.89 -20.29 -5.60
N PRO A 134 6.41 -21.20 -6.44
CA PRO A 134 5.57 -21.96 -7.35
C PRO A 134 4.64 -22.88 -6.54
N ALA A 135 3.33 -22.72 -6.73
CA ALA A 135 2.31 -23.56 -6.09
C ALA A 135 1.43 -24.20 -7.17
N LYS A 136 1.32 -25.53 -7.16
CA LYS A 136 0.47 -26.26 -8.10
C LYS A 136 -0.99 -25.83 -7.91
N GLY A 137 -1.65 -25.44 -9.00
CA GLY A 137 -3.06 -25.06 -9.01
C GLY A 137 -3.35 -23.60 -8.62
N LYS A 138 -2.33 -22.78 -8.36
CA LYS A 138 -2.50 -21.34 -8.13
C LYS A 138 -2.26 -20.54 -9.40
N ALA A 139 -2.83 -19.33 -9.45
CA ALA A 139 -2.57 -18.39 -10.54
C ALA A 139 -1.08 -18.04 -10.60
N GLU A 140 -0.59 -17.77 -11.81
CA GLU A 140 0.80 -17.37 -12.01
C GLU A 140 0.99 -15.94 -11.47
N ALA A 141 1.92 -15.80 -10.53
CA ALA A 141 2.33 -14.52 -9.98
C ALA A 141 3.69 -14.10 -10.55
N ASN A 142 3.91 -12.79 -10.65
CA ASN A 142 5.12 -12.22 -11.23
C ASN A 142 6.18 -11.89 -10.18
N PHE A 143 5.80 -11.42 -9.01
CA PHE A 143 6.68 -11.09 -7.87
C PHE A 143 5.95 -11.32 -6.53
N GLU A 144 6.68 -11.27 -5.42
CA GLU A 144 6.13 -11.42 -4.07
C GLU A 144 6.59 -10.24 -3.20
N ILE A 145 5.68 -9.71 -2.37
CA ILE A 145 6.03 -8.73 -1.32
C ILE A 145 5.82 -9.38 0.05
N HIS A 146 6.78 -9.17 0.95
CA HIS A 146 6.70 -9.61 2.34
C HIS A 146 6.12 -8.48 3.20
N HIS A 147 4.80 -8.53 3.41
CA HIS A 147 4.04 -7.63 4.26
C HIS A 147 4.04 -8.09 5.72
N TYR A 148 3.62 -7.23 6.65
CA TYR A 148 3.46 -7.62 8.06
C TYR A 148 2.53 -8.83 8.26
N ALA A 149 1.48 -8.96 7.44
CA ALA A 149 0.47 -10.01 7.53
C ALA A 149 0.87 -11.31 6.81
N GLY A 150 1.95 -11.30 6.03
CA GLY A 150 2.42 -12.45 5.27
C GLY A 150 3.02 -12.10 3.92
N SER A 151 3.53 -13.13 3.23
CA SER A 151 4.05 -12.98 1.87
C SER A 151 2.91 -13.07 0.85
N VAL A 152 2.78 -12.05 0.01
CA VAL A 152 1.68 -11.94 -0.96
C VAL A 152 2.25 -12.01 -2.38
N PRO A 153 1.90 -13.04 -3.17
CA PRO A 153 2.27 -13.12 -4.57
C PRO A 153 1.34 -12.24 -5.43
N TYR A 154 1.91 -11.35 -6.24
CA TYR A 154 1.17 -10.41 -7.08
C TYR A 154 1.30 -10.74 -8.57
N THR A 155 0.20 -10.59 -9.31
CA THR A 155 0.15 -10.70 -10.77
C THR A 155 0.04 -9.30 -11.38
N ALA A 156 1.08 -8.88 -12.10
CA ALA A 156 1.26 -7.56 -12.69
C ALA A 156 0.46 -7.34 -13.99
N THR A 157 -0.24 -8.37 -14.49
CA THR A 157 -1.00 -8.28 -15.75
C THR A 157 -2.07 -7.19 -15.68
N GLY A 158 -2.05 -6.30 -16.67
CA GLY A 158 -2.97 -5.17 -16.80
C GLY A 158 -2.65 -3.99 -15.88
N TRP A 159 -1.55 -4.00 -15.12
CA TRP A 159 -1.26 -2.90 -14.17
C TRP A 159 -1.01 -1.58 -14.89
N LEU A 160 -0.28 -1.58 -16.00
CA LEU A 160 -0.04 -0.36 -16.77
C LEU A 160 -1.33 0.22 -17.34
N GLU A 161 -2.24 -0.63 -17.80
CA GLU A 161 -3.54 -0.18 -18.32
C GLU A 161 -4.43 0.38 -17.21
N LYS A 162 -4.54 -0.35 -16.08
CA LYS A 162 -5.30 0.07 -14.90
C LYS A 162 -4.81 1.40 -14.34
N ASN A 163 -3.50 1.61 -14.30
CA ASN A 163 -2.91 2.84 -13.77
C ASN A 163 -3.02 4.02 -14.76
N LYS A 164 -3.09 3.76 -16.07
CA LYS A 164 -3.30 4.80 -17.09
C LYS A 164 -4.74 5.29 -17.16
N ASP A 165 -5.69 4.43 -16.80
CA ASP A 165 -7.14 4.66 -16.93
C ASP A 165 -7.51 5.35 -18.25
N PRO A 166 -7.16 4.76 -19.42
CA PRO A 166 -7.30 5.44 -20.70
C PRO A 166 -8.78 5.63 -21.05
N ILE A 167 -9.22 6.88 -21.07
CA ILE A 167 -10.57 7.25 -21.50
C ILE A 167 -10.59 7.42 -23.02
N ASN A 168 -11.52 6.76 -23.71
CA ASN A 168 -11.79 7.03 -25.13
C ASN A 168 -12.37 8.45 -25.28
N THR A 169 -11.61 9.35 -25.90
CA THR A 169 -11.98 10.77 -26.07
C THR A 169 -12.84 11.04 -27.31
N THR A 170 -13.25 10.02 -28.05
CA THR A 170 -14.00 10.16 -29.31
C THR A 170 -15.53 10.19 -29.15
N VAL A 171 -16.02 10.52 -27.95
CA VAL A 171 -17.46 10.58 -27.62
C VAL A 171 -17.99 12.00 -27.77
#